data_AF-A0AAV4CC48-F1
#
_entry.id   AF-A0AAV4CC48-F1
#
_cell.length_a   1.000
_cell.length_b   1.000
_cell.length_c   1.000
_cell.angle_alpha   90.00
_cell.angle_beta   90.00
_cell.angle_gamma   90.00
#
_symmetry.space_group_name_H-M   'P 1'
#
loop_
_entity.id
_entity.type
_entity.pdbx_description
1 polymer ?
#
loop_
_entity_poly.entity_id
_entity_poly.type
_entity_poly.pdbx_seq_one_letter_code
_entity_poly.pdbx_strand_id
1 'polypeptide(L)'
;MSFFGLTHLGYQNSIKEVSTASQNDPVRSKTQIGFLALPPLKDKNPPPRSIVPIDQISQYGKGPDGSFVEYTRLRRKHTRMPLDPHQLYTRPATTSHSYGWWCKDEPLQTRQPWAHVPRKVKLNSEMSRFVDEMKLTNRQFTLF
;
A
#
# COMPACT_ATOMS: atom_id res chain seq x y z
N MET A 1 0.26 -26.92 22.71
CA MET A 1 1.66 -26.58 22.37
C MET A 1 1.65 -25.39 21.42
N SER A 2 1.93 -24.18 21.90
CA SER A 2 2.11 -23.00 21.04
C SER A 2 3.56 -22.97 20.56
N PHE A 3 3.78 -23.16 19.26
CA PHE A 3 5.11 -23.07 18.66
C PHE A 3 5.63 -21.63 18.77
N PHE A 4 6.86 -21.47 19.25
CA PHE A 4 7.55 -20.20 19.51
C PHE A 4 7.90 -19.45 18.20
N GLY A 5 6.91 -18.98 17.46
CA GLY A 5 7.09 -18.08 16.31
C GLY A 5 7.78 -18.68 15.08
N LEU A 6 8.27 -19.94 15.15
CA LEU A 6 8.99 -20.60 14.05
C LEU A 6 8.08 -20.93 12.86
N THR A 7 6.86 -21.37 13.14
CA THR A 7 5.92 -21.82 12.10
C THR A 7 4.87 -20.78 11.74
N HIS A 8 4.77 -19.67 12.50
CA HIS A 8 3.69 -18.68 12.41
C HIS A 8 2.26 -19.29 12.46
N LEU A 9 2.13 -20.54 12.93
CA LEU A 9 0.86 -21.25 13.10
C LEU A 9 0.46 -21.18 14.58
N GLY A 10 -0.51 -20.32 14.90
CA GLY A 10 -1.03 -20.15 16.27
C GLY A 10 -1.68 -18.79 16.52
N TYR A 11 -2.08 -18.53 17.77
CA TYR A 11 -2.65 -17.26 18.26
C TYR A 11 -1.54 -16.19 18.39
N GLN A 12 -0.90 -15.88 17.26
CA GLN A 12 0.20 -14.94 17.14
C GLN A 12 -0.16 -13.89 16.10
N ASN A 13 0.28 -12.64 16.32
CA ASN A 13 0.05 -11.52 15.42
C ASN A 13 0.93 -11.62 14.15
N SER A 14 0.77 -12.69 13.36
CA SER A 14 1.62 -13.06 12.22
C SER A 14 1.85 -11.91 11.24
N ILE A 15 0.83 -11.10 10.96
CA ILE A 15 0.93 -9.91 10.10
C ILE A 15 1.88 -8.86 10.70
N LYS A 16 1.78 -8.62 12.02
CA LYS A 16 2.67 -7.68 12.72
C LYS A 16 4.09 -8.20 12.64
N GLU A 17 4.34 -9.49 12.80
CA GLU A 17 5.69 -10.07 12.79
C GLU A 17 6.43 -9.91 11.48
N VAL A 18 5.68 -9.85 10.38
CA VAL A 18 6.22 -9.70 9.02
C VAL A 18 6.43 -8.21 8.65
N SER A 19 5.94 -7.27 9.46
CA SER A 19 6.13 -5.84 9.21
C SER A 19 7.59 -5.40 9.42
N THR A 20 8.10 -4.53 8.55
CA THR A 20 9.45 -3.96 8.64
C THR A 20 9.67 -3.24 9.97
N ALA A 21 8.66 -2.49 10.42
CA ALA A 21 8.67 -1.83 11.72
C ALA A 21 8.89 -2.80 12.89
N SER A 22 8.29 -3.99 12.85
CA SER A 22 8.46 -5.00 13.91
C SER A 22 9.81 -5.71 13.89
N GLN A 23 10.46 -5.77 12.72
CA GLN A 23 11.77 -6.38 12.54
C GLN A 23 12.88 -5.41 12.97
N ASN A 24 12.64 -4.11 12.78
CA ASN A 24 13.54 -3.04 13.20
C ASN A 24 13.41 -2.67 14.69
N ASP A 25 12.48 -3.28 15.43
CA ASP A 25 12.28 -2.99 16.85
C ASP A 25 13.41 -3.61 17.70
N PRO A 26 14.30 -2.78 18.31
CA PRO A 26 15.46 -3.26 19.06
C PRO A 26 15.08 -3.97 20.36
N VAL A 27 13.86 -3.74 20.88
CA VAL A 27 13.37 -4.38 22.11
C VAL A 27 13.09 -5.86 21.83
N ARG A 28 12.54 -6.17 20.66
CA ARG A 28 12.15 -7.53 20.28
C ARG A 28 13.32 -8.50 20.14
N SER A 29 14.52 -8.03 19.77
CA SER A 29 15.72 -8.87 19.69
C SER A 29 16.36 -9.16 21.04
N LYS A 30 16.00 -8.42 22.11
CA LYS A 30 16.63 -8.51 23.43
C LYS A 30 15.71 -8.97 24.56
N THR A 31 14.39 -8.83 24.45
CA THR A 31 13.45 -9.10 25.57
C THR A 31 12.43 -10.19 25.24
N GLN A 32 12.88 -11.40 24.94
CA GLN A 32 11.99 -12.58 24.99
C GLN A 32 11.89 -13.21 26.39
N ILE A 33 12.71 -12.80 27.39
CA ILE A 33 12.81 -13.53 28.67
C ILE A 33 12.54 -12.70 29.94
N GLY A 34 12.38 -11.37 29.89
CA GLY A 34 12.16 -10.64 31.14
C GLY A 34 11.62 -9.23 30.97
N PHE A 35 10.57 -8.95 31.73
CA PHE A 35 9.94 -7.65 31.99
C PHE A 35 9.29 -6.92 30.79
N LEU A 36 7.96 -6.78 30.90
CA LEU A 36 7.07 -5.92 30.09
C LEU A 36 7.39 -4.44 30.33
N ALA A 37 8.56 -3.97 29.93
CA ALA A 37 8.79 -2.54 29.78
C ALA A 37 8.10 -2.10 28.48
N LEU A 38 7.12 -1.21 28.59
CA LEU A 38 6.57 -0.51 27.43
C LEU A 38 7.74 0.11 26.64
N PRO A 39 7.76 0.03 25.30
CA PRO A 39 8.82 0.65 24.52
C PRO A 39 8.88 2.14 24.86
N PRO A 40 10.10 2.71 25.01
CA PRO A 40 10.25 4.12 25.36
C PRO A 40 9.54 4.99 24.31
N LEU A 41 8.81 6.01 24.76
CA LEU A 41 8.13 6.93 23.86
C LEU A 41 9.17 7.56 22.92
N LYS A 42 8.94 7.42 21.60
CA LYS A 42 9.83 7.95 20.56
C LYS A 42 9.96 9.47 20.64
N ASP A 43 8.89 10.16 21.03
CA ASP A 43 8.85 11.60 21.26
C ASP A 43 8.30 11.89 22.66
N LYS A 44 9.06 12.64 23.48
CA LYS A 44 8.59 13.09 24.81
C LYS A 44 7.41 14.07 24.72
N ASN A 45 7.35 14.83 23.63
CA ASN A 45 6.29 15.78 23.31
C ASN A 45 5.87 15.57 21.85
N PRO A 46 4.89 14.69 21.57
CA PRO A 46 4.36 14.60 20.21
C PRO A 46 3.77 15.95 19.81
N PRO A 47 3.90 16.38 18.55
CA PRO A 47 3.25 17.60 18.09
C PRO A 47 1.75 17.53 18.39
N PRO A 48 1.12 18.67 18.72
CA PRO A 48 -0.31 18.71 18.96
C PRO A 48 -1.02 18.12 17.75
N ARG A 49 -1.91 17.15 17.99
CA ARG A 49 -2.71 16.54 16.92
C ARG A 49 -3.45 17.67 16.22
N SER A 50 -3.15 17.90 14.94
CA SER A 50 -3.84 18.94 14.19
C SER A 50 -5.32 18.58 14.12
N ILE A 51 -6.19 19.55 14.42
CA ILE A 51 -7.64 19.37 14.33
C ILE A 51 -8.08 19.16 12.87
N VAL A 52 -7.27 19.65 11.94
CA VAL A 52 -7.43 19.49 10.49
C VAL A 52 -6.38 18.48 9.99
N PRO A 53 -6.78 17.36 9.37
CA PRO A 53 -5.85 16.48 8.68
C PRO A 53 -5.19 17.23 7.53
N ILE A 54 -3.85 17.22 7.47
CA ILE A 54 -3.05 18.02 6.52
C ILE A 54 -3.23 17.61 5.05
N ASP A 55 -3.89 16.49 4.75
CA ASP A 55 -4.18 16.08 3.37
C ASP A 55 -5.68 15.77 3.20
N GLN A 56 -6.47 16.76 2.76
CA GLN A 56 -7.87 16.55 2.34
C GLN A 56 -8.02 16.42 0.81
N ILE A 57 -6.97 16.69 0.04
CA ILE A 57 -7.07 16.78 -1.43
C ILE A 57 -6.68 15.47 -2.11
N SER A 58 -5.75 14.71 -1.51
CA SER A 58 -5.37 13.39 -2.02
C SER A 58 -6.07 12.30 -1.21
N GLN A 59 -6.62 11.28 -1.90
CA GLN A 59 -7.16 10.08 -1.25
C GLN A 59 -6.05 9.23 -0.58
N TYR A 60 -4.82 9.72 -0.52
CA TYR A 60 -3.69 9.12 0.15
C TYR A 60 -3.30 9.97 1.36
N GLY A 61 -2.93 9.34 2.46
CA GLY A 61 -2.52 10.08 3.66
C GLY A 61 -1.47 9.32 4.45
N LYS A 62 -0.85 9.98 5.44
CA LYS A 62 0.24 9.46 6.30
C LYS A 62 -0.03 8.07 6.93
N GLY A 63 -1.28 7.61 6.94
CA GLY A 63 -1.69 6.34 7.53
C GLY A 63 -2.10 6.52 8.99
N PRO A 64 -2.49 5.44 9.67
CA PRO A 64 -3.10 5.49 11.00
C PRO A 64 -2.11 5.64 12.17
N ASP A 65 -0.79 5.63 11.94
CA ASP A 65 0.25 5.76 12.98
C ASP A 65 0.03 4.85 14.22
N GLY A 66 -0.51 3.63 14.00
CA GLY A 66 -0.80 2.66 15.06
C GLY A 66 -2.09 2.91 15.87
N SER A 67 -2.84 3.98 15.60
CA SER A 67 -4.12 4.28 16.24
C SER A 67 -5.29 3.60 15.53
N PHE A 68 -6.07 2.80 16.26
CA PHE A 68 -7.28 2.17 15.73
C PHE A 68 -8.38 3.19 15.38
N VAL A 69 -8.50 4.26 16.19
CA VAL A 69 -9.48 5.33 15.93
C VAL A 69 -9.14 6.09 14.65
N GLU A 70 -7.86 6.38 14.42
CA GLU A 70 -7.43 7.00 13.16
C GLU A 70 -7.60 6.04 11.98
N TYR A 71 -7.28 4.76 12.14
CA TYR A 71 -7.51 3.75 11.11
C TYR A 71 -8.97 3.68 10.67
N THR A 72 -9.91 3.61 11.63
CA THR A 72 -11.34 3.57 11.33
C THR A 72 -11.83 4.85 10.65
N ARG A 73 -11.33 6.01 11.09
CA ARG A 73 -11.61 7.30 10.44
C ARG A 73 -11.10 7.34 9.00
N LEU A 74 -9.85 6.95 8.75
CA LEU A 74 -9.23 6.93 7.41
C LEU A 74 -9.98 5.96 6.49
N ARG A 75 -10.32 4.76 6.98
CA ARG A 75 -11.11 3.77 6.24
C ARG A 75 -12.47 4.32 5.82
N ARG A 76 -13.20 5.00 6.73
CA ARG A 76 -14.49 5.64 6.42
C ARG A 76 -14.37 6.76 5.39
N LYS A 77 -13.25 7.50 5.40
CA LYS A 77 -12.96 8.56 4.43
C LYS A 77 -12.35 8.05 3.12
N HIS A 78 -12.22 6.73 2.96
CA HIS A 78 -11.53 6.11 1.83
C HIS A 78 -10.09 6.62 1.62
N THR A 79 -9.46 7.10 2.69
CA THR A 79 -8.06 7.50 2.65
C THR A 79 -7.18 6.25 2.68
N ARG A 80 -6.43 6.02 1.62
CA ARG A 80 -5.51 4.89 1.42
C ARG A 80 -4.12 5.22 1.94
N MET A 81 -3.37 4.18 2.25
CA MET A 81 -1.95 4.30 2.58
C MET A 81 -1.16 4.50 1.27
N PRO A 82 -0.22 5.47 1.21
CA PRO A 82 0.61 5.73 0.03
C PRO A 82 1.74 4.73 -0.13
N LEU A 83 2.08 3.99 0.93
CA LEU A 83 3.14 3.00 0.93
C LEU A 83 2.62 1.67 0.38
N ASP A 84 3.41 1.06 -0.50
CA ASP A 84 3.12 -0.26 -1.04
C ASP A 84 3.41 -1.37 -0.03
N PRO A 85 2.79 -2.55 -0.18
CA PRO A 85 3.04 -3.70 0.68
C PRO A 85 4.52 -4.08 0.82
N HIS A 86 5.30 -4.00 -0.26
CA HIS A 86 6.72 -4.35 -0.27
C HIS A 86 7.58 -3.37 0.56
N GLN A 87 7.07 -2.18 0.87
CA GLN A 87 7.73 -1.18 1.72
C GLN A 87 7.38 -1.38 3.20
N LEU A 88 6.17 -1.86 3.48
CA LEU A 88 5.63 -2.05 4.83
C LEU A 88 6.02 -3.39 5.45
N TYR A 89 6.21 -4.41 4.63
CA TYR A 89 6.45 -5.78 5.06
C TYR A 89 7.77 -6.30 4.49
N THR A 90 8.39 -7.26 5.16
CA THR A 90 9.61 -7.92 4.65
C THR A 90 9.32 -9.05 3.67
N ARG A 91 8.14 -9.66 3.79
CA ARG A 91 7.63 -10.72 2.91
C ARG A 91 6.10 -10.58 2.78
N PRO A 92 5.45 -11.14 1.74
CA PRO A 92 4.00 -11.06 1.62
C PRO A 92 3.34 -11.83 2.78
N ALA A 93 2.61 -11.11 3.64
CA ALA A 93 1.95 -11.70 4.81
C ALA A 93 0.70 -12.51 4.45
N THR A 94 0.06 -12.20 3.32
CA THR A 94 -1.10 -12.95 2.78
C THR A 94 -0.90 -13.21 1.29
N THR A 95 -1.67 -14.14 0.74
CA THR A 95 -1.68 -14.45 -0.70
C THR A 95 -2.09 -13.25 -1.54
N SER A 96 -3.00 -12.39 -1.06
CA SER A 96 -3.35 -11.16 -1.78
C SER A 96 -2.20 -10.17 -1.89
N HIS A 97 -1.27 -10.15 -0.92
CA HIS A 97 -0.08 -9.30 -0.99
C HIS A 97 0.92 -9.76 -2.06
N SER A 98 0.89 -11.04 -2.50
CA SER A 98 1.86 -11.53 -3.47
C SER A 98 1.68 -10.91 -4.86
N TYR A 99 0.45 -10.54 -5.25
CA TYR A 99 0.17 -9.96 -6.56
C TYR A 99 0.86 -8.60 -6.76
N GLY A 100 0.78 -7.71 -5.76
CA GLY A 100 1.43 -6.39 -5.80
C GLY A 100 2.87 -6.38 -5.29
N TRP A 101 3.38 -7.50 -4.81
CA TRP A 101 4.73 -7.58 -4.21
C TRP A 101 5.84 -7.28 -5.23
N TRP A 102 5.63 -7.71 -6.47
CA TRP A 102 6.62 -7.65 -7.54
C TRP A 102 6.57 -6.34 -8.33
N CYS A 103 5.65 -5.43 -8.01
CA CYS A 103 5.60 -4.07 -8.57
C CYS A 103 6.72 -3.14 -8.03
N LYS A 104 7.59 -3.63 -7.14
CA LYS A 104 8.73 -2.88 -6.57
C LYS A 104 9.66 -2.28 -7.63
N ASP A 105 9.68 -2.85 -8.83
CA ASP A 105 10.58 -2.43 -9.91
C ASP A 105 9.94 -1.42 -10.85
N GLU A 106 8.73 -0.93 -10.55
CA GLU A 106 8.08 0.13 -11.30
C GLU A 106 8.70 1.51 -10.98
N PRO A 107 8.86 2.41 -11.98
CA PRO A 107 8.62 2.21 -13.41
C PRO A 107 9.73 1.36 -14.06
N LEU A 108 9.33 0.32 -14.80
CA LEU A 108 10.25 -0.62 -15.46
C LEU A 108 11.22 0.08 -16.43
N GLN A 109 10.78 1.16 -17.07
CA GLN A 109 11.62 1.94 -18.00
C GLN A 109 12.92 2.43 -17.36
N THR A 110 12.86 2.85 -16.09
CA THR A 110 14.01 3.40 -15.37
C THR A 110 14.77 2.31 -14.61
N ARG A 111 14.05 1.41 -13.92
CA ARG A 111 14.67 0.42 -13.02
C ARG A 111 15.10 -0.85 -13.73
N GLN A 112 14.42 -1.25 -14.81
CA GLN A 112 14.71 -2.47 -15.57
C GLN A 112 14.59 -2.24 -17.09
N PRO A 113 15.43 -1.36 -17.67
CA PRO A 113 15.34 -1.02 -19.08
C PRO A 113 15.51 -2.24 -20.00
N TRP A 114 16.26 -3.25 -19.56
CA TRP A 114 16.46 -4.50 -20.30
C TRP A 114 15.18 -5.35 -20.43
N ALA A 115 14.25 -5.23 -19.49
CA ALA A 115 12.96 -5.92 -19.51
C ALA A 115 11.87 -5.09 -20.21
N HIS A 116 12.13 -3.80 -20.46
CA HIS A 116 11.16 -2.91 -21.06
C HIS A 116 11.06 -3.12 -22.58
N VAL A 117 9.86 -3.43 -23.06
CA VAL A 117 9.55 -3.49 -24.48
C VAL A 117 8.59 -2.35 -24.84
N PRO A 118 8.90 -1.51 -25.85
CA PRO A 118 8.00 -0.45 -26.27
C PRO A 118 6.70 -1.05 -26.82
N ARG A 119 5.57 -0.70 -26.20
CA ARG A 119 4.24 -1.17 -26.62
C ARG A 119 3.70 -0.25 -27.72
N LYS A 120 3.22 -0.84 -28.82
CA LYS A 120 2.48 -0.13 -29.87
C LYS A 120 0.98 -0.28 -29.60
N VAL A 121 0.41 0.70 -28.89
CA VAL A 121 -1.02 0.69 -28.56
C VAL A 121 -1.82 1.10 -29.79
N LYS A 122 -3.01 0.53 -29.97
CA LYS A 122 -3.96 1.04 -30.97
C LYS A 122 -4.48 2.39 -30.50
N LEU A 123 -4.07 3.45 -31.19
CA LEU A 123 -4.62 4.79 -31.01
C LEU A 123 -5.75 4.97 -32.02
N ASN A 124 -6.92 5.41 -31.56
CA ASN A 124 -8.00 5.78 -32.45
C ASN A 124 -7.63 7.08 -33.15
N SER A 125 -7.78 7.14 -34.47
CA SER A 125 -7.60 8.40 -35.20
C SER A 125 -8.73 9.37 -34.86
N GLU A 126 -8.49 10.67 -35.05
CA GLU A 126 -9.54 11.69 -34.91
C GLU A 126 -10.76 11.37 -35.78
N MET A 127 -10.54 10.78 -36.96
CA MET A 127 -11.62 10.36 -37.84
C MET A 127 -12.43 9.19 -37.26
N SER A 128 -11.77 8.18 -36.68
CA SER A 128 -12.47 7.10 -35.97
C SER A 128 -13.28 7.64 -34.79
N ARG A 129 -12.71 8.58 -34.02
CA ARG A 129 -13.40 9.23 -32.91
C ARG A 129 -14.61 10.04 -33.38
N PHE A 130 -14.48 10.80 -34.46
CA PHE A 130 -15.58 11.54 -35.07
C PHE A 130 -16.72 10.61 -35.52
N VAL A 131 -16.39 9.49 -36.16
CA VAL A 131 -17.40 8.48 -36.56
C VAL A 131 -18.11 7.90 -35.35
N ASP A 132 -17.37 7.60 -34.27
CA ASP A 132 -17.97 7.09 -33.04
C ASP A 132 -18.90 8.13 -32.39
N GLU A 133 -18.54 9.41 -32.41
CA GLU A 133 -19.40 10.51 -31.95
C GLU A 133 -20.67 10.66 -32.81
N MET A 134 -20.55 10.57 -34.15
CA MET A 134 -21.69 10.66 -35.07
C MET A 134 -22.59 9.43 -35.06
N LYS A 135 -22.05 8.24 -34.76
CA LYS A 135 -22.84 7.01 -34.57
C LYS A 135 -23.81 7.10 -33.39
N LEU A 136 -23.50 7.91 -32.38
CA LEU A 136 -24.39 8.11 -31.22
C LEU A 136 -25.66 8.86 -31.61
N THR A 137 -25.56 9.82 -32.55
CA THR A 137 -26.70 10.63 -33.01
C THR A 137 -27.42 9.96 -34.18
N ASN A 138 -26.67 9.36 -35.11
CA ASN A 138 -27.21 8.66 -36.26
C ASN A 138 -26.63 7.25 -36.37
N ARG A 139 -27.44 6.24 -36.03
CA ARG A 139 -27.07 4.82 -36.08
C ARG A 139 -26.64 4.32 -37.46
N GLN A 140 -27.05 5.00 -38.54
CA GLN A 140 -26.70 4.64 -39.92
C GLN A 140 -25.45 5.37 -40.42
N PHE A 141 -24.83 6.23 -39.60
CA PHE A 141 -23.63 6.95 -40.00
C PHE A 141 -22.43 6.00 -40.08
N THR A 142 -21.95 5.77 -41.29
CA THR A 142 -20.72 5.03 -41.57
C THR A 142 -19.80 5.88 -42.43
N LEU A 143 -18.50 5.69 -42.23
CA LEU A 143 -17.50 6.23 -43.14
C LEU A 143 -17.32 5.14 -44.20
N PHE A 144 -17.96 5.37 -45.36
CA PHE A 144 -18.28 4.41 -46.44
C PHE A 144 -19.50 3.53 -46.18
#